data_AF-A0A2I0THB0-F1
#
_entry.id   AF-A0A2I0THB0-F1
#
_cell.length_a   1.000
_cell.length_b   1.000
_cell.length_c   1.000
_cell.angle_alpha   90.00
_cell.angle_beta   90.00
_cell.angle_gamma   90.00
#
_symmetry.space_group_name_H-M   'P 1'
#
loop_
_entity.id
_entity.type
_entity.pdbx_description
1 polymer ?
#
loop_
_entity_poly.entity_id
_entity_poly.type
_entity_poly.pdbx_seq_one_letter_code
_entity_poly.pdbx_strand_id
1 'polypeptide(L)'
;MQTDNLELKKLVYLYLMNYAKSQPDMAIMAVNSFVKDCEDPNPLIRALAVRTMGCIRVDKITEYLCEPLRKCLKDEDPYVRKTAAVCVAKLHDINAQMVEDQGFLDSLRDLIADSNPMVVANAVAALSEISESHPNSNLLDLNPQNINKLLTALNECTEWGQIFILDCLSNYNPKDDREAQRYAGSCASQEP
;
A
#
# COMPACT_ATOMS: atom_id res chain seq x y z
N MET A 1 21.43 -12.92 -10.37
CA MET A 1 21.18 -12.69 -11.81
C MET A 1 20.86 -11.21 -12.01
N GLN A 2 21.87 -10.35 -12.14
CA GLN A 2 21.65 -8.92 -12.34
C GLN A 2 21.62 -8.63 -13.85
N THR A 3 20.55 -8.03 -14.34
CA THR A 3 20.39 -7.60 -15.74
C THR A 3 19.75 -6.21 -15.77
N ASP A 4 20.15 -5.41 -16.74
CA ASP A 4 19.60 -4.07 -16.99
C ASP A 4 18.37 -4.13 -17.92
N ASN A 5 18.10 -5.30 -18.51
CA ASN A 5 16.91 -5.50 -19.35
C ASN A 5 15.67 -5.65 -18.47
N LEU A 6 14.78 -4.64 -18.52
CA LEU A 6 13.54 -4.60 -17.74
C LEU A 6 12.58 -5.76 -18.04
N GLU A 7 12.48 -6.20 -19.29
CA GLU A 7 11.59 -7.31 -19.67
C GLU A 7 12.09 -8.62 -19.07
N LEU A 8 13.40 -8.86 -19.17
CA LEU A 8 14.02 -10.04 -18.56
C LEU A 8 13.86 -10.01 -17.03
N LYS A 9 14.03 -8.84 -16.41
CA LYS A 9 13.83 -8.66 -14.96
C LYS A 9 12.39 -9.01 -14.55
N LYS A 10 11.38 -8.57 -15.32
CA LYS A 10 9.97 -8.94 -15.07
C LYS A 10 9.74 -10.46 -15.13
N LEU A 11 10.35 -11.15 -16.09
CA LEU A 11 10.26 -12.62 -16.21
C LEU A 11 10.94 -13.33 -15.03
N VAL A 12 12.14 -12.88 -14.64
CA VAL A 12 12.84 -13.41 -13.46
C VAL A 12 12.01 -13.21 -12.19
N TYR A 13 11.40 -12.04 -12.02
CA TYR A 13 10.54 -11.74 -10.88
C TYR A 13 9.28 -12.62 -10.86
N LEU A 14 8.64 -12.81 -12.01
CA LEU A 14 7.51 -13.72 -12.14
C LEU A 14 7.90 -15.16 -11.77
N TYR A 15 9.05 -15.62 -12.23
CA TYR A 15 9.57 -16.93 -11.88
C TYR A 15 9.80 -17.06 -10.36
N LEU A 16 10.49 -16.10 -9.75
CA LEU A 16 10.74 -16.11 -8.31
C LEU A 16 9.45 -16.10 -7.49
N MET A 17 8.45 -15.28 -7.85
CA MET A 17 7.15 -15.27 -7.15
C MET A 17 6.46 -16.63 -7.17
N ASN A 18 6.54 -17.36 -8.29
CA ASN A 18 5.86 -18.64 -8.45
C ASN A 18 6.61 -19.82 -7.80
N TYR A 19 7.95 -19.79 -7.80
CA TYR A 19 8.77 -20.92 -7.37
C TYR A 19 9.46 -20.74 -6.01
N ALA A 20 9.42 -19.54 -5.40
CA ALA A 20 10.10 -19.28 -4.13
C ALA A 20 9.65 -20.22 -2.99
N LYS A 21 8.37 -20.64 -2.96
CA LYS A 21 7.88 -21.62 -1.98
C LYS A 21 8.52 -23.00 -2.14
N SER A 22 8.74 -23.43 -3.37
CA SER A 22 9.33 -24.74 -3.69
C SER A 22 10.86 -24.72 -3.59
N GLN A 23 11.49 -23.55 -3.74
CA GLN A 23 12.94 -23.36 -3.75
C GLN A 23 13.35 -22.09 -2.99
N PRO A 24 13.24 -22.09 -1.64
CA PRO A 24 13.51 -20.90 -0.82
C PRO A 24 14.96 -20.42 -0.93
N ASP A 25 15.93 -21.33 -1.06
CA ASP A 25 17.35 -20.98 -1.18
C ASP A 25 17.63 -20.14 -2.44
N MET A 26 16.92 -20.41 -3.53
CA MET A 26 17.04 -19.62 -4.75
C MET A 26 16.46 -18.22 -4.58
N ALA A 27 15.37 -18.10 -3.82
CA ALA A 27 14.77 -16.81 -3.51
C ALA A 27 15.70 -15.95 -2.63
N ILE A 28 16.43 -16.56 -1.69
CA ILE A 28 17.44 -15.88 -0.87
C ILE A 28 18.55 -15.27 -1.74
N MET A 29 19.01 -15.98 -2.77
CA MET A 29 20.03 -15.46 -3.70
C MET A 29 19.57 -14.20 -4.46
N ALA A 30 18.26 -13.99 -4.59
CA ALA A 30 17.69 -12.83 -5.27
C ALA A 30 17.51 -11.61 -4.36
N VAL A 31 17.58 -11.75 -3.03
CA VAL A 31 17.36 -10.67 -2.05
C VAL A 31 18.25 -9.46 -2.33
N ASN A 32 19.56 -9.68 -2.51
CA ASN A 32 20.49 -8.59 -2.78
C ASN A 32 20.17 -7.85 -4.09
N SER A 33 19.63 -8.56 -5.09
CA SER A 33 19.18 -7.93 -6.33
C SER A 33 17.91 -7.11 -6.12
N PHE A 34 16.95 -7.60 -5.34
CA PHE A 34 15.74 -6.85 -5.00
C PHE A 34 16.04 -5.58 -4.21
N VAL A 35 16.88 -5.67 -3.16
CA VAL A 35 17.25 -4.50 -2.34
C VAL A 35 17.92 -3.44 -3.21
N LYS A 36 18.81 -3.85 -4.12
CA LYS A 36 19.44 -2.94 -5.10
C LYS A 36 18.43 -2.32 -6.04
N ASP A 37 17.49 -3.11 -6.55
CA ASP A 37 16.45 -2.65 -7.48
C ASP A 37 15.43 -1.71 -6.78
N CYS A 38 15.27 -1.79 -5.45
CA CYS A 38 14.49 -0.81 -4.67
C CYS A 38 15.16 0.57 -4.57
N GLU A 39 16.44 0.68 -4.92
CA GLU A 39 17.20 1.94 -4.94
C GLU A 39 17.53 2.40 -6.38
N ASP A 40 16.97 1.73 -7.38
CA ASP A 40 17.17 2.08 -8.79
C ASP A 40 16.62 3.48 -9.11
N PRO A 41 17.29 4.29 -9.94
CA PRO A 41 16.77 5.61 -10.33
C PRO A 41 15.40 5.55 -11.02
N ASN A 42 15.05 4.43 -11.66
CA ASN A 42 13.77 4.23 -12.32
C ASN A 42 12.67 3.83 -11.31
N PRO A 43 11.63 4.67 -11.09
CA PRO A 43 10.54 4.36 -10.16
C PRO A 43 9.78 3.09 -10.51
N LEU A 44 9.71 2.72 -11.80
CA LEU A 44 9.06 1.49 -12.22
C LEU A 44 9.83 0.25 -11.76
N ILE A 45 11.17 0.32 -11.70
CA ILE A 45 12.01 -0.77 -11.19
C ILE A 45 11.87 -0.86 -9.67
N ARG A 46 11.91 0.27 -8.96
CA ARG A 46 11.71 0.32 -7.50
C ARG A 46 10.37 -0.28 -7.08
N ALA A 47 9.27 0.20 -7.67
CA ALA A 47 7.93 -0.29 -7.39
C ALA A 47 7.78 -1.78 -7.76
N LEU A 48 8.35 -2.20 -8.89
CA LEU A 48 8.33 -3.60 -9.31
C LEU A 48 9.07 -4.50 -8.29
N ALA A 49 10.22 -4.07 -7.77
CA ALA A 49 10.98 -4.80 -6.77
C ALA A 49 10.20 -4.94 -5.46
N VAL A 50 9.71 -3.84 -4.89
CA VAL A 50 8.92 -3.85 -3.65
C VAL A 50 7.67 -4.73 -3.77
N ARG A 51 6.91 -4.60 -4.86
CA ARG A 51 5.72 -5.41 -5.09
C ARG A 51 6.06 -6.90 -5.18
N THR A 52 7.18 -7.24 -5.81
CA THR A 52 7.61 -8.63 -6.00
C THR A 52 8.03 -9.24 -4.68
N MET A 53 8.84 -8.52 -3.88
CA MET A 53 9.24 -8.96 -2.55
C MET A 53 8.03 -9.22 -1.65
N GLY A 54 7.04 -8.31 -1.64
CA GLY A 54 5.82 -8.48 -0.85
C GLY A 54 4.91 -9.64 -1.28
N CYS A 55 5.10 -10.19 -2.48
CA CYS A 55 4.39 -11.40 -2.93
C CYS A 55 5.12 -12.70 -2.53
N ILE A 56 6.39 -12.64 -2.14
CA ILE A 56 7.17 -13.82 -1.80
C ILE A 56 6.97 -14.16 -0.32
N ARG A 57 6.19 -15.21 -0.05
CA ARG A 57 5.88 -15.69 1.30
C ARG A 57 7.00 -16.60 1.84
N VAL A 58 8.18 -16.03 2.08
CA VAL A 58 9.34 -16.70 2.70
C VAL A 58 9.87 -15.79 3.81
N ASP A 59 9.86 -16.26 5.06
CA ASP A 59 10.12 -15.45 6.27
C ASP A 59 11.45 -14.67 6.20
N LYS A 60 12.52 -15.32 5.73
CA LYS A 60 13.81 -14.65 5.56
C LYS A 60 13.73 -13.45 4.62
N ILE A 61 12.93 -13.52 3.56
CA ILE A 61 12.77 -12.43 2.59
C ILE A 61 11.98 -11.26 3.19
N THR A 62 10.99 -11.56 4.04
CA THR A 62 10.20 -10.51 4.70
C THR A 62 11.04 -9.64 5.64
N GLU A 63 12.04 -10.21 6.31
CA GLU A 63 13.00 -9.43 7.12
C GLU A 63 13.79 -8.44 6.26
N TYR A 64 14.27 -8.87 5.09
CA TYR A 64 15.01 -8.00 4.17
C TYR A 64 14.15 -6.98 3.42
N LEU A 65 12.82 -7.14 3.41
CA LEU A 65 11.88 -6.20 2.78
C LEU A 65 11.66 -4.95 3.64
N CYS A 66 11.80 -5.04 4.97
CA CYS A 66 11.38 -3.96 5.86
C CYS A 66 12.06 -2.61 5.56
N GLU A 67 13.38 -2.60 5.40
CA GLU A 67 14.11 -1.35 5.15
C GLU A 67 13.85 -0.77 3.74
N PRO A 68 13.88 -1.56 2.64
CA PRO A 68 13.43 -1.09 1.33
C PRO A 68 11.99 -0.55 1.33
N LEU A 69 11.07 -1.25 2.00
CA LEU A 69 9.67 -0.85 2.09
C LEU A 69 9.52 0.50 2.80
N ARG A 70 10.24 0.70 3.90
CA ARG A 70 10.26 1.97 4.64
C ARG A 70 10.71 3.13 3.77
N LYS A 71 11.75 2.94 2.95
CA LYS A 71 12.21 3.96 1.99
C LYS A 71 11.14 4.23 0.94
N CYS A 72 10.53 3.18 0.39
CA CYS A 72 9.52 3.30 -0.66
C CYS A 72 8.20 3.93 -0.20
N LEU A 73 7.83 3.82 1.08
CA LEU A 73 6.70 4.58 1.66
C LEU A 73 6.94 6.09 1.65
N LYS A 74 8.21 6.53 1.64
CA LYS A 74 8.62 7.94 1.60
C LYS A 74 9.25 8.33 0.25
N ASP A 75 9.04 7.52 -0.80
CA ASP A 75 9.60 7.77 -2.13
C ASP A 75 9.06 9.07 -2.73
N GLU A 76 9.85 9.73 -3.58
CA GLU A 76 9.40 10.94 -4.28
C GLU A 76 8.31 10.64 -5.31
N ASP A 77 8.34 9.45 -5.91
CA ASP A 77 7.40 9.05 -6.96
C ASP A 77 6.10 8.45 -6.37
N PRO A 78 4.91 9.00 -6.70
CA PRO A 78 3.63 8.49 -6.21
C PRO A 78 3.34 7.03 -6.60
N TYR A 79 3.87 6.55 -7.73
CA TYR A 79 3.71 5.16 -8.16
C TYR A 79 4.41 4.20 -7.21
N VAL A 80 5.58 4.58 -6.70
CA VAL A 80 6.32 3.80 -5.71
C VAL A 80 5.59 3.83 -4.37
N ARG A 81 5.17 5.02 -3.90
CA ARG A 81 4.43 5.15 -2.62
C ARG A 81 3.14 4.35 -2.59
N LYS A 82 2.29 4.43 -3.62
CA LYS A 82 1.05 3.63 -3.68
C LYS A 82 1.32 2.14 -3.74
N THR A 83 2.41 1.72 -4.40
CA THR A 83 2.81 0.32 -4.47
C THR A 83 3.31 -0.18 -3.11
N ALA A 84 4.05 0.66 -2.39
CA ALA A 84 4.51 0.39 -1.03
C ALA A 84 3.33 0.28 -0.04
N ALA A 85 2.31 1.16 -0.15
CA ALA A 85 1.10 1.08 0.67
C ALA A 85 0.41 -0.29 0.57
N VAL A 86 0.20 -0.80 -0.65
CA VAL A 86 -0.36 -2.14 -0.88
C VAL A 86 0.58 -3.24 -0.37
N CYS A 87 1.90 -3.03 -0.47
CA CYS A 87 2.89 -3.98 0.03
C CYS A 87 2.84 -4.11 1.57
N VAL A 88 2.49 -3.05 2.31
CA VAL A 88 2.28 -3.11 3.76
C VAL A 88 1.12 -4.04 4.11
N ALA A 89 -0.02 -3.97 3.42
CA ALA A 89 -1.14 -4.89 3.64
C ALA A 89 -0.74 -6.35 3.37
N LYS A 90 0.02 -6.61 2.30
CA LYS A 90 0.55 -7.96 2.02
C LYS A 90 1.52 -8.45 3.08
N LEU A 91 2.41 -7.58 3.57
CA LEU A 91 3.33 -7.94 4.63
C LEU A 91 2.57 -8.23 5.93
N HIS A 92 1.49 -7.50 6.20
CA HIS A 92 0.63 -7.74 7.35
C HIS A 92 -0.08 -9.10 7.27
N ASP A 93 -0.57 -9.52 6.09
CA ASP A 93 -1.11 -10.89 5.85
C ASP A 93 -0.07 -11.99 6.11
N ILE A 94 1.22 -11.70 5.92
CA ILE A 94 2.31 -12.66 6.17
C ILE A 94 2.72 -12.64 7.66
N ASN A 95 2.95 -11.46 8.22
CA ASN A 95 3.43 -11.25 9.58
C ASN A 95 2.95 -9.89 10.14
N ALA A 96 1.77 -9.90 10.76
CA ALA A 96 1.16 -8.73 11.38
C ALA A 96 2.03 -8.11 12.49
N GLN A 97 2.65 -8.93 13.34
CA GLN A 97 3.50 -8.46 14.44
C GLN A 97 4.69 -7.65 13.91
N MET A 98 5.33 -8.10 12.84
CA MET A 98 6.43 -7.37 12.21
C MET A 98 5.98 -6.00 11.67
N VAL A 99 4.76 -5.91 11.12
CA VAL A 99 4.21 -4.64 10.62
C VAL A 99 3.98 -3.63 11.76
N GLU A 100 3.51 -4.11 12.91
CA GLU A 100 3.36 -3.31 14.12
C GLU A 100 4.72 -2.88 14.68
N ASP A 101 5.65 -3.82 14.87
CA ASP A 101 6.98 -3.58 15.46
C ASP A 101 7.81 -2.58 14.63
N GLN A 102 7.65 -2.61 13.30
CA GLN A 102 8.38 -1.72 12.38
C GLN A 102 7.72 -0.34 12.20
N GLY A 103 6.53 -0.12 12.78
CA GLY A 103 5.79 1.15 12.68
C GLY A 103 5.20 1.42 11.29
N PHE A 104 4.90 0.38 10.51
CA PHE A 104 4.37 0.58 9.16
C PHE A 104 2.90 1.03 9.16
N LEU A 105 2.14 0.72 10.20
CA LEU A 105 0.76 1.21 10.34
C LEU A 105 0.71 2.74 10.45
N ASP A 106 1.61 3.34 11.22
CA ASP A 106 1.72 4.80 11.33
C ASP A 106 2.15 5.43 10.02
N SER A 107 3.12 4.82 9.34
CA SER A 107 3.55 5.26 8.01
C SER A 107 2.40 5.21 6.98
N LEU A 108 1.52 4.21 7.08
CA LEU A 108 0.36 4.06 6.20
C LEU A 108 -0.73 5.09 6.53
N ARG A 109 -0.93 5.42 7.81
CA ARG A 109 -1.82 6.51 8.24
C ARG A 109 -1.35 7.86 7.71
N ASP A 110 -0.04 8.12 7.72
CA ASP A 110 0.53 9.34 7.17
C ASP A 110 0.23 9.48 5.66
N LEU A 111 0.17 8.37 4.92
CA LEU A 111 -0.17 8.36 3.49
C LEU A 111 -1.63 8.72 3.18
N ILE A 112 -2.54 8.71 4.16
CA ILE A 112 -3.90 9.27 3.99
C ILE A 112 -3.82 10.79 3.74
N ALA A 113 -2.78 11.43 4.26
CA ALA A 113 -2.50 12.86 4.07
C ALA A 113 -1.61 13.15 2.85
N ASP A 114 -1.32 12.17 1.99
CA ASP A 114 -0.50 12.35 0.79
C ASP A 114 -1.14 13.36 -0.17
N SER A 115 -0.29 14.07 -0.93
CA SER A 115 -0.76 15.04 -1.93
C SER A 115 -1.32 14.36 -3.18
N ASN A 116 -0.99 13.09 -3.43
CA ASN A 116 -1.45 12.34 -4.59
C ASN A 116 -2.69 11.48 -4.25
N PRO A 117 -3.85 11.73 -4.90
CA PRO A 117 -5.09 11.00 -4.64
C PRO A 117 -4.98 9.48 -4.85
N MET A 118 -4.12 9.00 -5.76
CA MET A 118 -3.94 7.57 -5.97
C MET A 118 -3.20 6.91 -4.81
N VAL A 119 -2.25 7.63 -4.18
CA VAL A 119 -1.56 7.15 -2.98
C VAL A 119 -2.53 7.08 -1.81
N VAL A 120 -3.33 8.13 -1.61
CA VAL A 120 -4.39 8.18 -0.59
C VAL A 120 -5.35 7.01 -0.75
N ALA A 121 -5.88 6.78 -1.95
CA ALA A 121 -6.82 5.68 -2.21
C ALA A 121 -6.23 4.29 -1.91
N ASN A 122 -4.96 4.05 -2.26
CA ASN A 122 -4.30 2.77 -1.96
C ASN A 122 -3.95 2.63 -0.48
N ALA A 123 -3.61 3.72 0.22
CA ALA A 123 -3.40 3.71 1.66
C ALA A 123 -4.69 3.40 2.42
N VAL A 124 -5.81 3.98 1.99
CA VAL A 124 -7.15 3.68 2.54
C VAL A 124 -7.50 2.22 2.30
N ALA A 125 -7.36 1.71 1.07
CA ALA A 125 -7.63 0.31 0.77
C ALA A 125 -6.82 -0.64 1.65
N ALA A 126 -5.51 -0.39 1.78
CA ALA A 126 -4.62 -1.17 2.62
C ALA A 126 -5.02 -1.11 4.11
N LEU A 127 -5.37 0.06 4.63
CA LEU A 127 -5.82 0.20 6.02
C LEU A 127 -7.15 -0.48 6.29
N SER A 128 -8.11 -0.39 5.37
CA SER A 128 -9.40 -1.09 5.47
C SER A 128 -9.19 -2.60 5.55
N GLU A 129 -8.38 -3.17 4.64
CA GLU A 129 -8.05 -4.60 4.63
C GLU A 129 -7.38 -5.07 5.94
N ILE A 130 -6.45 -4.27 6.47
CA ILE A 130 -5.79 -4.55 7.75
C ILE A 130 -6.80 -4.46 8.91
N SER A 131 -7.70 -3.48 8.89
CA SER A 131 -8.71 -3.30 9.95
C SER A 131 -9.73 -4.44 10.00
N GLU A 132 -10.10 -5.01 8.85
CA GLU A 132 -10.96 -6.18 8.78
C GLU A 132 -10.29 -7.41 9.41
N SER A 133 -8.97 -7.52 9.29
CA SER A 133 -8.18 -8.58 9.91
C SER A 133 -8.03 -8.41 11.44
N HIS A 134 -8.11 -7.17 11.94
CA HIS A 134 -8.00 -6.84 13.37
C HIS A 134 -9.12 -5.90 13.85
N PRO A 135 -10.33 -6.42 14.14
CA PRO A 135 -11.53 -5.62 14.42
C PRO A 135 -11.41 -4.68 15.64
N ASN A 136 -10.49 -4.95 16.56
CA ASN A 136 -10.29 -4.16 17.78
C ASN A 136 -9.32 -2.98 17.59
N SER A 137 -8.68 -2.89 16.44
CA SER A 137 -7.71 -1.85 16.12
C SER A 137 -8.41 -0.82 15.25
N ASN A 138 -8.87 0.29 15.82
CA ASN A 138 -9.34 1.45 15.06
C ASN A 138 -8.14 2.07 14.33
N LEU A 139 -7.71 1.46 13.22
CA LEU A 139 -6.53 1.86 12.47
C LEU A 139 -6.79 3.11 11.62
N LEU A 140 -8.03 3.24 11.15
CA LEU A 140 -8.56 4.41 10.46
C LEU A 140 -9.08 5.39 11.51
N ASP A 141 -8.24 6.33 11.94
CA ASP A 141 -8.71 7.48 12.70
C ASP A 141 -9.43 8.45 11.75
N LEU A 142 -10.70 8.14 11.48
CA LEU A 142 -11.59 8.94 10.64
C LEU A 142 -12.05 10.19 11.39
N ASN A 143 -11.13 11.13 11.53
CA ASN A 143 -11.45 12.47 12.00
C ASN A 143 -12.01 13.33 10.84
N PRO A 144 -12.75 14.42 11.14
CA PRO A 144 -13.33 15.27 10.11
C PRO A 144 -12.33 15.86 9.11
N GLN A 145 -11.06 16.03 9.50
CA GLN A 145 -10.03 16.54 8.59
C GLN A 145 -9.66 15.48 7.55
N ASN A 146 -9.47 14.24 7.98
CA ASN A 146 -9.19 13.09 7.11
C ASN A 146 -10.37 12.83 6.18
N ILE A 147 -11.62 12.89 6.67
CA ILE A 147 -12.81 12.73 5.82
C ILE A 147 -12.86 13.80 4.72
N ASN A 148 -12.60 15.07 5.04
CA ASN A 148 -12.57 16.11 4.01
C ASN A 148 -11.47 15.86 2.96
N LYS A 149 -10.29 15.36 3.37
CA LYS A 149 -9.23 14.97 2.43
C LYS A 149 -9.66 13.81 1.53
N LEU A 150 -10.32 12.80 2.11
CA LEU A 150 -10.86 11.66 1.36
C LEU A 150 -11.90 12.11 0.34
N LEU A 151 -12.81 13.02 0.71
CA LEU A 151 -13.80 13.60 -0.20
C LEU A 151 -13.14 14.42 -1.32
N THR A 152 -12.05 15.12 -1.05
CA THR A 152 -11.27 15.79 -2.11
C THR A 152 -10.62 14.74 -3.03
N ALA A 153 -9.96 13.73 -2.47
CA ALA A 153 -9.33 12.65 -3.24
C ALA A 153 -10.34 11.85 -4.07
N LEU A 154 -11.58 11.71 -3.59
CA LEU A 154 -12.69 11.06 -4.30
C LEU A 154 -12.94 11.70 -5.68
N ASN A 155 -12.77 13.02 -5.81
CA ASN A 155 -12.98 13.74 -7.07
C ASN A 155 -11.84 13.54 -8.08
N GLU A 156 -10.64 13.19 -7.62
CA GLU A 156 -9.41 13.20 -8.42
C GLU A 156 -8.79 11.81 -8.62
N CYS A 157 -9.29 10.80 -7.91
CA CYS A 157 -8.81 9.42 -8.02
C CYS A 157 -9.54 8.64 -9.13
N THR A 158 -9.07 7.41 -9.36
CA THR A 158 -9.69 6.50 -10.33
C THR A 158 -10.99 5.91 -9.78
N GLU A 159 -11.83 5.34 -10.63
CA GLU A 159 -13.08 4.65 -10.22
C GLU A 159 -12.84 3.61 -9.10
N TRP A 160 -11.75 2.84 -9.21
CA TRP A 160 -11.34 1.91 -8.14
C TRP A 160 -10.99 2.62 -6.83
N GLY A 161 -10.31 3.76 -6.91
CA GLY A 161 -10.02 4.56 -5.72
C GLY A 161 -11.27 5.13 -5.09
N GLN A 162 -12.27 5.50 -5.90
CA GLN A 162 -13.56 5.97 -5.41
C GLN A 162 -14.29 4.89 -4.62
N ILE A 163 -14.31 3.66 -5.13
CA ILE A 163 -14.88 2.51 -4.43
C ILE A 163 -14.21 2.34 -3.06
N PHE A 164 -12.87 2.31 -2.99
CA PHE A 164 -12.17 2.13 -1.73
C PHE A 164 -12.45 3.26 -0.71
N ILE A 165 -12.55 4.50 -1.18
CA ILE A 165 -12.86 5.64 -0.32
C ILE A 165 -14.30 5.56 0.18
N LEU A 166 -15.26 5.24 -0.70
CA LEU A 166 -16.67 5.10 -0.33
C LEU A 166 -16.89 3.95 0.65
N ASP A 167 -16.24 2.81 0.43
CA ASP A 167 -16.28 1.67 1.36
C ASP A 167 -15.73 2.06 2.73
N CYS A 168 -14.62 2.81 2.77
CA CYS A 168 -14.08 3.34 4.02
C CYS A 168 -15.05 4.30 4.73
N LEU A 169 -15.65 5.24 3.98
CA LEU A 169 -16.63 6.20 4.53
C LEU A 169 -17.92 5.51 5.00
N SER A 170 -18.28 4.36 4.43
CA SER A 170 -19.45 3.59 4.86
C SER A 170 -19.33 3.07 6.30
N ASN A 171 -18.10 2.92 6.80
CA ASN A 171 -17.81 2.51 8.17
C ASN A 171 -17.78 3.69 9.16
N TYR A 172 -17.85 4.94 8.67
CA TYR A 172 -17.89 6.12 9.53
C TYR A 172 -19.32 6.40 10.00
N ASN A 173 -19.51 6.55 11.31
CA ASN A 173 -20.76 7.00 11.87
C ASN A 173 -20.70 8.51 12.16
N PRO A 174 -21.42 9.36 11.40
CA PRO A 174 -21.44 10.81 11.62
C PRO A 174 -22.04 11.15 12.99
N LYS A 175 -21.59 12.27 13.57
CA LYS A 175 -22.02 12.72 14.90
C LYS A 175 -23.41 13.35 14.88
N ASP A 176 -23.75 14.02 13.77
CA ASP A 176 -25.04 14.69 13.61
C ASP A 176 -25.55 14.66 12.16
N ASP A 177 -26.84 14.95 11.99
CA ASP A 177 -27.51 14.98 10.69
C ASP A 177 -26.91 16.00 9.71
N ARG A 178 -26.29 17.08 10.22
CA ARG A 178 -25.70 18.13 9.37
C ARG A 178 -24.39 17.66 8.76
N GLU A 179 -23.58 16.96 9.55
CA GLU A 179 -22.34 16.31 9.11
C GLU A 179 -22.67 15.22 8.08
N ALA A 180 -23.67 14.38 8.36
CA ALA A 180 -24.16 13.37 7.43
C ALA A 180 -24.61 13.99 6.10
N GLN A 181 -25.44 15.04 6.14
CA GLN A 181 -25.90 15.75 4.94
C GLN A 181 -24.76 16.40 4.16
N ARG A 182 -23.76 16.96 4.85
CA ARG A 182 -22.59 17.57 4.20
C ARG A 182 -21.78 16.52 3.44
N TYR A 183 -21.48 15.39 4.07
CA TYR A 183 -20.68 14.33 3.44
C TYR A 183 -21.46 13.62 2.33
N ALA A 184 -22.73 13.29 2.57
CA ALA A 184 -23.61 12.73 1.55
C ALA A 184 -23.79 13.67 0.35
N GLY A 185 -23.93 14.98 0.59
CA GLY A 185 -24.01 15.98 -0.48
C GLY A 185 -22.73 16.07 -1.28
N SER A 186 -21.56 16.01 -0.63
CA SER A 186 -20.27 15.96 -1.34
C SER A 186 -20.13 14.72 -2.21
N CYS A 187 -20.62 13.55 -1.77
CA CYS A 187 -20.65 12.32 -2.56
C CYS A 187 -21.71 12.33 -3.68
N ALA A 188 -22.90 12.90 -3.43
CA ALA A 188 -24.03 12.88 -4.37
C ALA A 188 -23.92 13.92 -5.50
N SER A 189 -23.10 14.97 -5.31
CA SER A 189 -22.80 15.96 -6.36
C SER A 189 -22.00 15.37 -7.55
N GLN A 190 -21.83 14.05 -7.60
CA GLN A 190 -20.84 13.33 -8.39
C GLN A 190 -21.45 12.28 -9.34
N GLU A 191 -22.78 12.12 -9.39
CA GLU A 191 -23.44 11.39 -10.51
C GLU A 191 -23.62 12.35 -11.71
N PRO A 192 -23.30 11.92 -12.94
CA PRO A 192 -23.43 12.74 -14.15
C PRO A 192 -24.86 13.09 -14.54
#